data_AF-A0A2M7DN27-F1
#
_entry.id   AF-A0A2M7DN27-F1
#
_cell.length_a   1.000
_cell.length_b   1.000
_cell.length_c   1.000
_cell.angle_alpha   90.00
_cell.angle_beta   90.00
_cell.angle_gamma   90.00
#
_symmetry.space_group_name_H-M   'P 1'
#
loop_
_entity.id
_entity.type
_entity.pdbx_description
1 polymer ?
#
loop_
_entity_poly.entity_id
_entity_poly.type
_entity_poly.pdbx_seq_one_letter_code
_entity_poly.pdbx_strand_id
1 'polypeptide(L)'
;MILDDLNKIKKLDSGRVADSIKVLADQVRQVLEDSRLIKIPREYSRINQVVINGMGGSNIGGGLIKAVFPDQLKTPISIVPGYGVPESVDKNTLFIISSYSGGTEEPLSVYEKVVKRKAKILGI
;
A
#
# COMPACT_ATOMS: atom_id res chain seq x y z
N MET A 1 -1.00 2.37 -38.33
CA MET A 1 -1.70 2.22 -37.03
C MET A 1 -0.98 3.12 -36.02
N ILE A 2 -1.67 3.78 -35.08
CA ILE A 2 -1.03 4.73 -34.13
C ILE A 2 -0.07 4.01 -33.14
N LEU A 3 -0.21 2.68 -33.01
CA LEU A 3 0.53 1.85 -32.05
C LEU A 3 2.04 1.70 -32.32
N ASP A 4 2.51 1.95 -33.54
CA ASP A 4 3.94 1.84 -33.89
C ASP A 4 4.66 3.19 -33.99
N ASP A 5 3.94 4.29 -33.80
CA ASP A 5 4.47 5.65 -33.93
C ASP A 5 4.78 6.23 -32.55
N LEU A 6 6.03 6.05 -32.11
CA LEU A 6 6.50 6.51 -30.80
C LEU A 6 6.32 8.02 -30.59
N ASN A 7 6.36 8.83 -31.64
CA ASN A 7 6.15 10.27 -31.52
C ASN A 7 4.69 10.60 -31.25
N LYS A 8 3.75 9.90 -31.90
CA LYS A 8 2.32 10.03 -31.61
C LYS A 8 1.96 9.51 -30.23
N ILE A 9 2.52 8.38 -29.82
CA ILE A 9 2.32 7.82 -28.46
C ILE A 9 2.80 8.84 -27.43
N LYS A 10 4.01 9.39 -27.59
CA LYS A 10 4.57 10.38 -26.67
C LYS A 10 3.72 11.65 -26.57
N LYS A 11 3.09 12.08 -27.67
CA LYS A 11 2.19 13.24 -27.68
C LYS A 11 0.87 12.97 -26.94
N LEU A 12 0.38 11.73 -26.95
CA LEU A 12 -0.87 11.32 -26.30
C LEU A 12 -0.67 10.92 -24.83
N ASP A 13 0.52 10.43 -24.46
CA ASP A 13 0.86 10.02 -23.10
C ASP A 13 1.24 11.21 -22.21
N SER A 14 0.28 12.11 -21.97
CA SER A 14 0.47 13.27 -21.09
C SER A 14 0.82 12.86 -19.65
N GLY A 15 0.45 11.65 -19.24
CA GLY A 15 0.75 11.09 -17.92
C GLY A 15 2.12 10.42 -17.81
N ARG A 16 2.86 10.29 -18.93
CA ARG A 16 4.16 9.60 -19.01
C ARG A 16 4.11 8.15 -18.50
N VAL A 17 2.98 7.47 -18.66
CA VAL A 17 2.78 6.09 -18.23
C VAL A 17 3.77 5.15 -18.93
N ALA A 18 4.09 5.42 -20.20
CA ALA A 18 5.07 4.64 -20.95
C ALA A 18 6.46 4.70 -20.32
N ASP A 19 6.84 5.85 -19.75
CA ASP A 19 8.12 6.01 -19.06
C ASP A 19 8.10 5.26 -17.72
N SER A 20 7.00 5.34 -16.95
CA SER A 20 6.84 4.57 -15.71
C SER A 20 6.96 3.06 -15.94
N ILE A 21 6.35 2.54 -17.02
CA ILE A 21 6.45 1.12 -17.38
C ILE A 21 7.90 0.74 -17.72
N LYS A 22 8.60 1.56 -18.50
CA LYS A 22 9.99 1.28 -18.91
C LYS A 22 10.93 1.14 -17.71
N VAL A 23 10.72 1.91 -16.65
CA VAL A 23 11.58 1.91 -15.45
C VAL A 23 11.11 0.95 -14.36
N LEU A 24 10.05 0.15 -14.59
CA LEU A 24 9.47 -0.73 -13.57
C LEU A 24 10.50 -1.69 -12.95
N ALA A 25 11.39 -2.26 -13.77
CA ALA A 25 12.44 -3.16 -13.27
C ALA A 25 13.39 -2.46 -12.30
N ASP A 26 13.73 -1.19 -12.57
CA ASP A 26 14.58 -0.39 -11.71
C ASP A 26 13.84 0.02 -10.43
N GLN A 27 12.56 0.36 -10.52
CA GLN A 27 11.71 0.63 -9.36
C GLN A 27 11.64 -0.58 -8.42
N VAL A 28 11.49 -1.79 -8.95
CA VAL A 28 11.48 -3.02 -8.14
C VAL A 28 12.83 -3.24 -7.45
N ARG A 29 13.94 -3.08 -8.17
CA ARG A 29 15.29 -3.20 -7.57
C ARG A 29 15.50 -2.18 -6.46
N GLN A 30 15.11 -0.93 -6.70
CA GLN A 30 15.21 0.15 -5.73
C GLN A 30 14.43 -0.18 -4.45
N VAL A 31 13.16 -0.58 -4.57
CA VAL A 31 12.33 -0.95 -3.41
C VAL A 31 12.91 -2.14 -2.65
N LEU A 32 13.49 -3.13 -3.34
CA LEU A 32 14.13 -4.28 -2.68
C LEU A 32 15.33 -3.84 -1.83
N GLU A 33 16.16 -2.93 -2.32
CA GLU A 33 17.29 -2.40 -1.54
C GLU A 33 16.81 -1.49 -0.40
N ASP A 34 15.88 -0.57 -0.67
CA ASP A 34 15.35 0.35 0.34
C ASP A 34 14.63 -0.39 1.46
N SER A 35 13.89 -1.45 1.14
CA SER A 35 13.16 -2.25 2.13
C SER A 35 14.08 -2.89 3.17
N ARG A 36 15.34 -3.18 2.83
CA ARG A 36 16.33 -3.73 3.76
C ARG A 36 16.76 -2.71 4.82
N LEU A 37 16.60 -1.43 4.54
CA LEU A 37 16.96 -0.34 5.44
C LEU A 37 15.82 0.00 6.41
N ILE A 38 14.60 -0.49 6.15
CA ILE A 38 13.43 -0.24 6.99
C ILE A 38 13.60 -0.96 8.33
N LYS A 39 13.61 -0.17 9.41
CA LYS A 39 13.62 -0.68 10.79
C LYS A 39 12.19 -0.84 11.28
N ILE A 40 11.73 -2.09 11.39
CA ILE A 40 10.42 -2.38 11.95
C ILE A 40 10.48 -2.30 13.49
N PRO A 41 9.62 -1.51 14.13
CA PRO A 41 9.59 -1.41 15.59
C PRO A 41 9.27 -2.76 16.25
N ARG A 42 9.99 -3.08 17.33
CA ARG A 42 9.87 -4.39 18.00
C ARG A 42 8.46 -4.67 18.50
N GLU A 43 7.72 -3.64 18.87
CA GLU A 43 6.36 -3.74 19.35
C GLU A 43 5.40 -4.25 18.27
N TYR A 44 5.77 -4.22 16.98
CA TYR A 44 4.93 -4.75 15.90
C TYR A 44 4.92 -6.30 15.91
N SER A 45 5.87 -6.95 16.58
CA SER A 45 5.88 -8.42 16.74
C SER A 45 4.71 -8.99 17.56
N ARG A 46 3.99 -8.14 18.31
CA ARG A 46 2.87 -8.54 19.18
C ARG A 46 1.49 -8.31 18.58
N ILE A 47 1.42 -7.92 17.31
CA ILE A 47 0.13 -7.67 16.65
C ILE A 47 -0.62 -8.98 16.41
N ASN A 48 -1.94 -8.91 16.43
CA ASN A 48 -2.82 -10.04 16.13
C ASN A 48 -3.59 -9.87 14.82
N GLN A 49 -3.55 -8.69 14.19
CA GLN A 49 -4.13 -8.44 12.88
C GLN A 49 -3.42 -7.28 12.17
N VAL A 50 -3.46 -7.32 10.84
CA VAL A 50 -3.06 -6.23 9.95
C VAL A 50 -4.29 -5.73 9.21
N VAL A 51 -4.49 -4.42 9.19
CA VAL A 51 -5.53 -3.75 8.40
C VAL A 51 -4.84 -2.82 7.43
N ILE A 52 -5.11 -2.97 6.13
CA ILE A 52 -4.61 -2.11 5.07
C ILE A 52 -5.76 -1.23 4.60
N ASN A 53 -5.58 0.09 4.66
CA ASN A 53 -6.51 1.06 4.12
C ASN A 53 -5.78 1.88 3.04
N GLY A 54 -6.23 1.73 1.81
CA GLY A 54 -5.77 2.47 0.65
C GLY A 54 -6.86 2.46 -0.42
N MET A 55 -6.71 3.28 -1.46
CA MET A 55 -7.65 3.30 -2.57
C MET A 55 -7.04 2.64 -3.81
N GLY A 56 -7.88 1.92 -4.56
CA GLY A 56 -7.51 1.32 -5.85
C GLY A 56 -6.17 0.58 -5.83
N GLY A 57 -5.22 1.07 -6.62
CA GLY A 57 -3.90 0.47 -6.80
C GLY A 57 -3.08 0.31 -5.52
N SER A 58 -3.29 1.17 -4.51
CA SER A 58 -2.59 1.10 -3.22
C SER A 58 -2.86 -0.20 -2.45
N ASN A 59 -3.95 -0.91 -2.77
CA ASN A 59 -4.28 -2.18 -2.13
C ASN A 59 -3.67 -3.40 -2.83
N ILE A 60 -3.08 -3.24 -4.02
CA ILE A 60 -2.62 -4.38 -4.85
C ILE A 60 -1.54 -5.18 -4.11
N GLY A 61 -0.59 -4.52 -3.44
CA GLY A 61 0.47 -5.20 -2.69
C GLY A 61 -0.08 -6.10 -1.58
N GLY A 62 -1.04 -5.58 -0.80
CA GLY A 62 -1.74 -6.36 0.22
C GLY A 62 -2.53 -7.53 -0.36
N GLY A 63 -3.22 -7.31 -1.50
CA GLY A 63 -3.95 -8.34 -2.22
C GLY A 63 -3.05 -9.46 -2.72
N LEU A 64 -1.90 -9.11 -3.29
CA LEU A 64 -0.90 -10.06 -3.78
C LEU A 64 -0.35 -10.93 -2.65
N ILE A 65 0.02 -10.32 -1.51
CA ILE A 65 0.52 -11.07 -0.34
C ILE A 65 -0.51 -12.11 0.12
N LYS A 66 -1.78 -11.72 0.22
CA LYS A 66 -2.86 -12.63 0.61
C LYS A 66 -3.07 -13.77 -0.40
N ALA A 67 -2.98 -13.46 -1.68
CA ALA A 67 -3.20 -14.44 -2.75
C ALA A 67 -2.06 -15.45 -2.87
N VAL A 68 -0.81 -15.02 -2.67
CA VAL A 68 0.38 -15.85 -2.87
C VAL A 68 0.75 -16.65 -1.60
N PHE A 69 0.46 -16.13 -0.41
CA PHE A 69 0.89 -16.72 0.86
C PHE A 69 -0.26 -17.11 1.81
N PRO A 70 -1.43 -17.60 1.35
CA PRO A 70 -2.59 -17.79 2.21
C PRO A 70 -2.31 -18.68 3.43
N ASP A 71 -1.56 -19.76 3.25
CA ASP A 71 -1.25 -20.74 4.30
C ASP A 71 0.01 -20.42 5.10
N GLN A 72 0.75 -19.36 4.74
CA GLN A 72 1.99 -18.96 5.42
C GLN A 72 1.78 -17.72 6.31
N LEU A 73 0.66 -17.02 6.16
CA LEU A 73 0.33 -15.84 6.96
C LEU A 73 -0.12 -16.25 8.37
N LYS A 74 0.75 -16.00 9.36
CA LYS A 74 0.44 -16.24 10.78
C LYS A 74 -0.48 -15.18 11.39
N THR A 75 -0.56 -14.01 10.77
CA THR A 75 -1.37 -12.88 11.22
C THR A 75 -2.35 -12.52 10.10
N PRO A 76 -3.66 -12.44 10.38
CA PRO A 76 -4.66 -12.12 9.36
C PRO A 76 -4.45 -10.72 8.79
N ILE A 77 -4.63 -10.59 7.48
CA ILE A 77 -4.58 -9.32 6.74
C ILE A 77 -5.98 -9.02 6.19
N SER A 78 -6.52 -7.86 6.54
CA SER A 78 -7.75 -7.31 5.94
C SER A 78 -7.42 -6.07 5.12
N ILE A 79 -8.14 -5.90 4.01
CA ILE A 79 -8.04 -4.72 3.14
C ILE A 79 -9.38 -4.02 3.23
N VAL A 80 -9.38 -2.80 3.75
CA VAL A 80 -10.58 -2.02 4.07
C VAL A 80 -10.44 -0.65 3.41
N PRO A 81 -10.74 -0.52 2.12
CA PRO A 81 -10.66 0.74 1.41
C PRO A 81 -11.76 1.71 1.88
N GLY A 82 -11.52 3.01 1.69
CA GLY A 82 -12.48 4.06 1.97
C GLY A 82 -12.40 4.59 3.41
N TYR A 83 -13.50 5.17 3.87
CA TYR A 83 -13.62 5.93 5.13
C TYR A 83 -13.81 5.06 6.38
N GLY A 84 -13.86 3.73 6.22
CA GLY A 84 -14.19 2.79 7.28
C GLY A 84 -13.00 2.40 8.15
N VAL A 85 -13.25 2.21 9.45
CA VAL A 85 -12.30 1.56 10.37
C VAL A 85 -13.04 0.45 11.12
N PRO A 86 -12.68 -0.84 10.91
CA PRO A 86 -13.34 -1.96 11.58
C PRO A 86 -13.29 -1.83 13.10
N GLU A 87 -14.38 -2.17 13.80
CA GLU A 87 -14.42 -2.10 15.28
C GLU A 87 -13.38 -2.99 15.97
N SER A 88 -12.85 -4.01 15.28
CA SER A 88 -11.75 -4.84 15.78
C SER A 88 -10.43 -4.09 15.95
N VAL A 89 -10.27 -2.91 15.34
CA VAL A 89 -9.02 -2.13 15.40
C VAL A 89 -8.75 -1.66 16.83
N ASP A 90 -7.61 -2.06 17.37
CA ASP A 90 -7.16 -1.79 18.74
C ASP A 90 -5.64 -1.63 18.83
N LYS A 91 -5.11 -1.56 20.06
CA LYS A 91 -3.66 -1.47 20.34
C LYS A 91 -2.81 -2.64 19.82
N ASN A 92 -3.42 -3.78 19.49
CA ASN A 92 -2.76 -4.97 18.95
C ASN A 92 -2.88 -5.04 17.43
N THR A 93 -3.38 -3.98 16.80
CA THR A 93 -3.53 -3.89 15.34
C THR A 93 -2.36 -3.14 14.73
N LEU A 94 -1.83 -3.63 13.60
CA LEU A 94 -1.05 -2.83 12.67
C LEU A 94 -1.99 -2.29 11.59
N PHE A 95 -2.18 -0.98 11.55
CA PHE A 95 -2.99 -0.28 10.57
C PHE A 95 -2.05 0.38 9.54
N ILE A 96 -2.07 -0.10 8.30
CA ILE A 96 -1.27 0.39 7.19
C ILE A 96 -2.12 1.34 6.36
N ILE A 97 -1.73 2.60 6.28
CA ILE A 97 -2.34 3.60 5.39
C ILE A 97 -1.50 3.63 4.11
N SER A 98 -2.06 3.17 3.00
CA SER A 98 -1.35 3.10 1.72
C SER A 98 -1.89 4.10 0.71
N SER A 99 -1.05 5.04 0.27
CA SER A 99 -1.44 6.10 -0.66
C SER A 99 -0.27 6.58 -1.50
N TYR A 100 -0.28 6.23 -2.79
CA TYR A 100 0.72 6.72 -3.76
C TYR A 100 0.88 8.24 -3.77
N SER A 101 -0.22 9.00 -3.73
CA SER A 101 -0.19 10.47 -3.74
C SER A 101 0.16 11.09 -2.38
N GLY A 102 0.14 10.30 -1.30
CA GLY A 102 0.15 10.79 0.09
C GLY A 102 -1.03 11.67 0.51
N GLY A 103 -1.95 12.03 -0.40
CA GLY A 103 -3.00 13.02 -0.21
C GLY A 103 -4.42 12.50 -0.44
N THR A 104 -4.59 11.19 -0.64
CA THR A 104 -5.90 10.58 -0.86
C THR A 104 -6.78 10.79 0.38
N GLU A 105 -7.96 11.39 0.20
CA GLU A 105 -8.82 11.83 1.31
C GLU A 105 -9.26 10.65 2.19
N GLU A 106 -9.67 9.55 1.58
CA GLU A 106 -10.32 8.45 2.28
C GLU A 106 -9.36 7.76 3.28
N PRO A 107 -8.12 7.37 2.90
CA PRO A 107 -7.16 6.82 3.85
C PRO A 107 -6.65 7.82 4.88
N LEU A 108 -6.66 9.13 4.58
CA LEU A 108 -6.29 10.15 5.57
C LEU A 108 -7.40 10.38 6.60
N SER A 109 -8.67 10.30 6.18
CA SER A 109 -9.84 10.51 7.03
C SER A 109 -9.89 9.54 8.22
N VAL A 110 -9.33 8.33 8.06
CA VAL A 110 -9.35 7.30 9.09
C VAL A 110 -8.28 7.48 10.15
N TYR A 111 -7.24 8.30 9.89
CA TYR A 111 -6.06 8.41 10.75
C TYR A 111 -6.41 8.75 12.20
N GLU A 112 -7.20 9.80 12.43
CA GLU A 112 -7.57 10.21 13.79
C GLU A 112 -8.32 9.11 14.56
N LYS A 113 -9.21 8.39 13.88
CA LYS A 113 -9.98 7.29 14.48
C LYS A 113 -9.07 6.13 14.88
N VAL A 114 -8.08 5.81 14.06
CA VAL A 114 -7.07 4.76 14.32
C VAL A 114 -6.16 5.16 15.49
N VAL A 115 -5.72 6.43 15.54
CA VAL A 115 -4.93 6.97 16.68
C VAL A 115 -5.72 6.88 17.99
N LYS A 116 -7.01 7.27 17.99
CA LYS A 116 -7.88 7.15 19.18
C LYS A 116 -8.01 5.70 19.67
N ARG A 117 -7.94 4.72 18.75
CA ARG A 117 -7.93 3.28 19.06
C ARG A 117 -6.57 2.73 19.50
N LYS A 118 -5.54 3.58 19.55
CA LYS A 118 -4.17 3.27 19.96
C LYS A 118 -3.49 2.19 19.11
N ALA A 119 -3.98 1.99 17.87
CA ALA A 119 -3.36 1.07 16.94
C ALA A 119 -1.97 1.53 16.54
N LYS A 120 -1.14 0.58 16.11
CA LYS A 120 0.16 0.88 15.51
C LYS A 120 -0.09 1.32 14.07
N ILE A 121 0.52 2.41 13.63
CA ILE A 121 0.25 3.00 12.31
C ILE A 121 1.53 3.00 11.48
N LEU A 122 1.42 2.57 10.23
CA LEU A 122 2.47 2.66 9.21
C LEU A 122 1.90 3.32 7.95
N GLY A 123 2.58 4.34 7.42
CA GLY A 123 2.25 4.95 6.14
C GLY A 123 3.15 4.41 5.03
N ILE A 124 2.58 4.07 3.87
CA ILE A 124 3.30 3.57 2.67
C ILE A 124 2.80 4.29 1.42
#